data_AF-A0A7C2HLV1-F1
#
_entry.id   AF-A0A7C2HLV1-F1
#
_cell.length_a   1.000
_cell.length_b   1.000
_cell.length_c   1.000
_cell.angle_alpha   90.00
_cell.angle_beta   90.00
_cell.angle_gamma   90.00
#
_symmetry.space_group_name_H-M   'P 1'
#
loop_
_entity.id
_entity.type
_entity.pdbx_description
1 polymer ?
#
loop_
_entity_poly.entity_id
_entity_poly.type
_entity_poly.pdbx_seq_one_letter_code
_entity_poly.pdbx_strand_id
1 'polypeptide(L)'
;MHPEITRIQAMLEGQGYVADQTLATSVYLAIQLRKPLLIEGAAGVGKTEVAKVMARALDTDLIRLQCYEGLDATTSLYEWNYQRQLLHIRLQEHSDIPLEVREREIFSEPFLLKRPLLAAITHGRAPVLLIDECDRADEEWEAFLLEVLSDWQVTIPEIGTIKARHVPYVVLTSNRTRELGDALRRRCLYLWIDYPMFDKELAIVRRKVPAINDRLAEQIAAFMQFVRKTKLDKTPGIAETLDWSAALIALHHDHLDEDAVAQTLGVLFKQRDDAERVRTQWLDHLLGNVAALDREPRPWTQDAIDRVAGQASSPRR
;
A
#
# COMPACT_ATOMS: atom_id res chain seq x y z
N MET A 1 16.48 -19.86 -12.35
CA MET A 1 15.87 -18.84 -11.46
C MET A 1 17.00 -17.98 -10.93
N HIS A 2 16.93 -16.64 -11.01
CA HIS A 2 18.03 -15.78 -10.55
C HIS A 2 18.11 -15.84 -9.01
N PRO A 3 19.23 -16.23 -8.40
CA PRO A 3 19.31 -16.53 -6.96
C PRO A 3 18.94 -15.33 -6.09
N GLU A 4 19.20 -14.11 -6.58
CA GLU A 4 18.86 -12.89 -5.84
C GLU A 4 17.35 -12.61 -5.79
N ILE A 5 16.57 -13.02 -6.79
CA ILE A 5 15.11 -12.85 -6.79
C ILE A 5 14.50 -13.76 -5.71
N THR A 6 14.98 -15.01 -5.61
CA THR A 6 14.58 -15.94 -4.56
C THR A 6 14.95 -15.41 -3.17
N ARG A 7 16.10 -14.74 -3.04
CA ARG A 7 16.50 -14.09 -1.78
C ARG A 7 15.56 -12.95 -1.40
N ILE A 8 15.19 -12.08 -2.36
CA ILE A 8 14.22 -11.00 -2.12
C ILE A 8 12.87 -11.58 -1.73
N GLN A 9 12.42 -12.63 -2.41
CA GLN A 9 11.16 -13.30 -2.07
C GLN A 9 11.18 -13.84 -0.63
N ALA A 10 12.22 -14.59 -0.26
CA ALA A 10 12.38 -15.12 1.10
C ALA A 10 12.46 -14.01 2.16
N MET A 11 13.11 -12.89 1.82
CA MET A 11 13.22 -11.71 2.68
C MET A 11 11.86 -11.04 2.91
N LEU A 12 11.04 -10.87 1.86
CA LEU A 12 9.67 -10.35 1.99
C LEU A 12 8.76 -11.31 2.76
N GLU A 13 8.89 -12.61 2.51
CA GLU A 13 8.14 -13.65 3.20
C GLU A 13 8.47 -13.72 4.69
N GLY A 14 9.74 -13.55 5.07
CA GLY A 14 10.18 -13.48 6.46
C GLY A 14 9.58 -12.30 7.24
N GLN A 15 9.15 -11.25 6.54
CA GLN A 15 8.45 -10.10 7.10
C GLN A 15 6.91 -10.22 7.02
N GLY A 16 6.41 -11.40 6.66
CA GLY A 16 4.98 -11.71 6.59
C GLY A 16 4.28 -11.21 5.33
N TYR A 17 5.01 -10.94 4.25
CA TYR A 17 4.44 -10.55 2.96
C TYR A 17 4.56 -11.68 1.94
N VAL A 18 3.43 -12.11 1.38
CA VAL A 18 3.42 -13.18 0.37
C VAL A 18 3.67 -12.56 -1.01
N ALA A 19 4.93 -12.61 -1.44
CA ALA A 19 5.37 -12.10 -2.73
C ALA A 19 5.30 -13.20 -3.81
N ASP A 20 4.80 -12.84 -4.99
CA ASP A 20 5.03 -13.64 -6.20
C ASP A 20 6.36 -13.26 -6.85
N GLN A 21 6.76 -14.05 -7.85
CA GLN A 21 8.03 -13.86 -8.55
C GLN A 21 8.08 -12.51 -9.28
N THR A 22 6.97 -12.02 -9.83
CA THR A 22 6.90 -10.74 -10.54
C THR A 22 7.19 -9.58 -9.60
N LEU A 23 6.53 -9.55 -8.44
CA LEU A 23 6.75 -8.55 -7.41
C LEU A 23 8.19 -8.59 -6.89
N ALA A 24 8.70 -9.78 -6.57
CA ALA A 24 10.08 -9.94 -6.11
C ALA A 24 11.10 -9.44 -7.16
N THR A 25 10.84 -9.69 -8.45
CA THR A 25 11.67 -9.21 -9.56
C THR A 25 11.63 -7.67 -9.66
N SER A 26 10.44 -7.07 -9.59
CA SER A 26 10.29 -5.61 -9.67
C SER A 26 10.96 -4.90 -8.49
N VAL A 27 10.82 -5.43 -7.27
CA VAL A 27 11.51 -4.91 -6.08
C VAL A 27 13.02 -5.05 -6.21
N TYR A 28 13.51 -6.21 -6.65
CA TYR A 28 14.93 -6.44 -6.91
C TYR A 28 15.50 -5.42 -7.92
N LEU A 29 14.84 -5.24 -9.05
CA LEU A 29 15.26 -4.28 -10.08
C LEU A 29 15.20 -2.83 -9.60
N ALA A 30 14.19 -2.46 -8.80
CA ALA A 30 14.09 -1.12 -8.23
C ALA A 30 15.27 -0.81 -7.30
N ILE A 31 15.66 -1.78 -6.47
CA ILE A 31 16.81 -1.68 -5.56
C ILE A 31 18.12 -1.56 -6.36
N GLN A 32 18.34 -2.45 -7.33
CA GLN A 32 19.60 -2.50 -8.10
C GLN A 32 19.78 -1.31 -9.04
N LEU A 33 18.70 -0.90 -9.71
CA LEU A 33 18.75 0.20 -10.68
C LEU A 33 18.57 1.58 -10.04
N ARG A 34 18.26 1.63 -8.73
CA ARG A 34 17.90 2.87 -8.01
C ARG A 34 16.80 3.65 -8.74
N LYS A 35 15.84 2.93 -9.33
CA LYS A 35 14.69 3.51 -10.01
C LYS A 35 13.45 3.44 -9.10
N PRO A 36 12.58 4.47 -9.10
CA PRO A 36 11.32 4.41 -8.38
C PRO A 36 10.45 3.26 -8.88
N LEU A 37 9.71 2.61 -7.98
CA LEU A 37 8.76 1.54 -8.29
C LEU A 37 7.34 2.11 -8.20
N LEU A 38 6.65 2.21 -9.32
CA LEU A 38 5.23 2.56 -9.39
C LEU A 38 4.39 1.28 -9.29
N ILE A 39 3.58 1.21 -8.22
CA ILE A 39 2.67 0.11 -7.93
C ILE A 39 1.23 0.57 -8.13
N GLU A 40 0.61 0.08 -9.19
CA GLU A 40 -0.82 0.26 -9.47
C GLU A 40 -1.58 -1.04 -9.20
N GLY A 41 -2.88 -0.94 -8.97
CA GLY A 41 -3.70 -2.11 -8.73
C GLY A 41 -5.01 -1.77 -8.03
N ALA A 42 -5.81 -2.79 -7.74
CA ALA A 42 -7.06 -2.62 -7.03
C ALA A 42 -6.86 -2.08 -5.60
N ALA A 43 -7.94 -1.57 -4.99
CA ALA A 43 -7.91 -1.14 -3.60
C ALA A 43 -7.70 -2.36 -2.67
N GLY A 44 -6.95 -2.18 -1.59
CA GLY A 44 -6.80 -3.21 -0.56
C GLY A 44 -5.97 -4.44 -0.96
N VAL A 45 -5.22 -4.42 -2.07
CA VAL A 45 -4.34 -5.55 -2.49
C VAL A 45 -2.93 -5.51 -1.88
N GLY A 46 -2.67 -4.57 -0.96
CA GLY A 46 -1.39 -4.51 -0.23
C GLY A 46 -0.27 -3.70 -0.91
N LYS A 47 -0.60 -2.75 -1.79
CA LYS A 47 0.37 -1.85 -2.46
C LYS A 47 1.25 -1.10 -1.47
N THR A 48 0.63 -0.43 -0.50
CA THR A 48 1.30 0.31 0.59
C THR A 48 2.12 -0.61 1.49
N GLU A 49 1.70 -1.86 1.66
CA GLU A 49 2.40 -2.83 2.51
C GLU A 49 3.77 -3.21 1.93
N VAL A 50 3.93 -3.19 0.59
CA VAL A 50 5.22 -3.46 -0.08
C VAL A 50 6.32 -2.53 0.47
N ALA A 51 6.07 -1.22 0.56
CA ALA A 51 7.06 -0.27 1.07
C ALA A 51 7.40 -0.51 2.55
N LYS A 52 6.40 -0.80 3.38
CA LYS A 52 6.61 -1.12 4.80
C LYS A 52 7.44 -2.38 5.00
N VAL A 53 7.22 -3.38 4.15
CA VAL A 53 7.95 -4.64 4.19
C VAL A 53 9.37 -4.41 3.68
N MET A 54 9.55 -3.65 2.59
CA MET A 54 10.88 -3.27 2.09
C MET A 54 11.70 -2.53 3.15
N ALA A 55 11.10 -1.60 3.90
CA ALA A 55 11.80 -0.85 4.95
C ALA A 55 12.32 -1.80 6.05
N ARG A 56 11.46 -2.68 6.56
CA ARG A 56 11.82 -3.71 7.55
C ARG A 56 12.87 -4.68 7.02
N ALA A 57 12.72 -5.11 5.78
CA ALA A 57 13.59 -6.08 5.12
C ALA A 57 15.00 -5.54 4.84
N LEU A 58 15.10 -4.25 4.51
CA LEU A 58 16.37 -3.53 4.28
C LEU A 58 16.94 -2.94 5.56
N ASP A 59 16.29 -3.16 6.70
CA ASP A 59 16.62 -2.57 8.00
C ASP A 59 16.85 -1.06 7.91
N THR A 60 15.89 -0.35 7.32
CA THR A 60 15.94 1.11 7.12
C THR A 60 14.62 1.78 7.48
N ASP A 61 14.64 3.11 7.59
CA ASP A 61 13.46 3.87 7.99
C ASP A 61 12.47 4.00 6.83
N LEU A 62 11.17 3.94 7.17
CA LEU A 62 10.08 4.24 6.25
C LEU A 62 9.68 5.70 6.43
N ILE A 63 9.82 6.48 5.35
CA ILE A 63 9.31 7.84 5.29
C ILE A 63 8.09 7.81 4.37
N ARG A 64 6.94 8.24 4.90
CA ARG A 64 5.67 8.25 4.16
C ARG A 64 5.29 9.67 3.79
N LEU A 65 4.99 9.87 2.53
CA LEU A 65 4.26 11.02 1.98
C LEU A 65 2.89 10.53 1.53
N GLN A 66 1.83 11.12 2.06
CA GLN A 66 0.46 10.84 1.62
C GLN A 66 0.05 11.93 0.61
N CYS A 67 -0.38 11.51 -0.57
CA CYS A 67 -0.94 12.41 -1.57
C CYS A 67 -2.44 12.59 -1.35
N TYR A 68 -2.90 13.82 -1.58
CA TYR A 68 -4.28 14.27 -1.52
C TYR A 68 -4.42 15.55 -2.37
N GLU A 69 -5.65 15.94 -2.67
CA GLU A 69 -5.95 17.11 -3.50
C GLU A 69 -5.49 18.41 -2.80
N GLY A 70 -4.77 19.27 -3.52
CA GLY A 70 -4.19 20.49 -2.94
C GLY A 70 -2.91 20.25 -2.13
N LEU A 71 -2.26 19.08 -2.25
CA LEU A 71 -0.91 18.87 -1.75
C LEU A 71 0.08 19.79 -2.48
N ASP A 72 0.87 20.55 -1.72
CA ASP A 72 1.81 21.53 -2.26
C ASP A 72 3.28 21.18 -1.95
N ALA A 73 4.20 21.94 -2.54
CA ALA A 73 5.64 21.79 -2.28
C ALA A 73 5.98 22.03 -0.79
N THR A 74 5.32 22.97 -0.12
CA THR A 74 5.59 23.31 1.29
C THR A 74 5.32 22.13 2.23
N THR A 75 4.17 21.49 2.10
CA THR A 75 3.77 20.36 2.96
C THR A 75 4.49 19.07 2.63
N SER A 76 5.02 18.93 1.41
CA SER A 76 5.80 17.78 0.97
C SER A 76 7.30 17.92 1.19
N LEU A 77 7.86 19.13 1.08
CA LEU A 77 9.29 19.41 1.11
C LEU A 77 9.78 20.01 2.43
N TYR A 78 9.37 21.23 2.77
CA TYR A 78 9.76 21.89 4.02
C TYR A 78 8.82 23.03 4.42
N GLU A 79 8.80 23.33 5.71
CA GLU A 79 8.16 24.53 6.24
C GLU A 79 9.08 25.21 7.26
N TRP A 80 9.03 26.54 7.35
CA TRP A 80 9.72 27.28 8.40
C TRP A 80 8.90 27.28 9.69
N ASN A 81 9.54 26.93 10.81
CA ASN A 81 8.91 27.03 12.12
C ASN A 81 8.92 28.48 12.61
N TYR A 82 7.96 29.27 12.14
CA TYR A 82 7.82 30.68 12.50
C TYR A 82 7.65 30.90 14.00
N GLN A 83 6.97 29.98 14.71
CA GLN A 83 6.80 30.08 16.17
C GLN A 83 8.15 30.01 16.90
N ARG A 84 9.01 29.08 16.49
CA ARG A 84 10.36 28.92 17.04
C ARG A 84 11.25 30.10 16.65
N GLN A 85 11.14 30.61 15.43
CA GLN A 85 11.86 31.81 14.99
C GLN A 85 11.46 33.04 15.83
N LEU A 86 10.17 33.27 16.04
CA LEU A 86 9.68 34.39 16.87
C LEU A 86 10.13 34.28 18.32
N LEU A 87 10.10 33.08 18.90
CA LEU A 87 10.62 32.86 20.25
C LEU A 87 12.12 33.15 20.33
N HIS A 88 12.89 32.72 19.34
CA HIS A 88 14.33 32.99 19.27
C HIS A 88 14.62 34.49 19.15
N ILE A 89 13.89 35.20 18.31
CA ILE A 89 13.99 36.66 18.17
C ILE A 89 13.74 37.33 19.51
N ARG A 90 12.65 36.99 20.23
CA ARG A 90 12.32 37.55 21.55
C ARG A 90 13.38 37.28 22.61
N LEU A 91 13.91 36.06 22.67
CA LEU A 91 14.97 35.71 23.61
C LEU A 91 16.26 36.50 23.37
N GLN A 92 16.50 36.92 22.12
CA GLN A 92 17.66 37.70 21.71
C GLN A 92 17.39 39.21 21.59
N GLU A 93 16.19 39.72 21.89
CA GLU A 93 15.83 41.15 21.70
C GLU A 93 16.79 42.12 22.42
N HIS A 94 17.38 41.70 23.54
CA HIS A 94 18.37 42.46 24.31
C HIS A 94 19.83 42.11 24.02
N SER A 95 20.10 41.32 22.98
CA SER A 95 21.47 40.97 22.58
C SER A 95 22.08 42.04 21.67
N ASP A 96 23.37 42.35 21.85
CA ASP A 96 24.13 43.28 21.01
C ASP A 96 24.51 42.70 19.63
N ILE A 97 23.84 41.64 19.20
CA ILE A 97 24.14 40.97 17.92
C ILE A 97 23.59 41.82 16.77
N PRO A 98 24.40 42.13 15.74
CA PRO A 98 23.95 42.86 14.55
C PRO A 98 22.77 42.17 13.86
N LEU A 99 21.84 42.98 13.32
CA LEU A 99 20.60 42.51 12.70
C LEU A 99 20.85 41.48 11.58
N GLU A 100 21.86 41.69 10.75
CA GLU A 100 22.23 40.80 9.63
C GLU A 100 22.68 39.40 10.10
N VAL A 101 23.32 39.32 11.27
CA VAL A 101 23.72 38.04 11.87
C VAL A 101 22.50 37.33 12.45
N ARG A 102 21.59 38.07 13.10
CA ARG A 102 20.33 37.53 13.63
C ARG A 102 19.40 37.01 12.53
N GLU A 103 19.36 37.67 11.37
CA GLU A 103 18.56 37.23 10.21
C GLU A 103 19.09 35.92 9.62
N ARG A 104 20.41 35.74 9.53
CA ARG A 104 21.00 34.46 9.10
C ARG A 104 20.79 33.34 10.11
N GLU A 105 20.71 33.66 11.40
CA GLU A 105 20.44 32.66 12.44
C GLU A 105 19.00 32.12 12.36
N ILE A 106 18.00 32.94 12.03
CA ILE A 106 16.59 32.49 11.97
C ILE A 106 16.27 31.64 10.73
N PHE A 107 16.93 31.87 9.60
CA PHE A 107 16.77 31.08 8.37
C PHE A 107 17.83 29.97 8.27
N SER A 108 17.87 29.12 9.30
CA SER A 108 18.84 28.04 9.41
C SER A 108 18.17 26.69 9.67
N GLU A 109 18.89 25.60 9.41
CA GLU A 109 18.40 24.21 9.55
C GLU A 109 17.64 23.92 10.87
N PRO A 110 18.02 24.46 12.05
CA PRO A 110 17.28 24.29 13.30
C PRO A 110 15.81 24.76 13.29
N PHE A 111 15.46 25.72 12.43
CA PHE A 111 14.10 26.24 12.29
C PHE A 111 13.34 25.62 11.12
N LEU A 112 14.02 24.79 10.32
CA LEU A 112 13.45 24.14 9.16
C LEU A 112 12.75 22.82 9.55
N LEU A 113 11.44 22.78 9.39
CA LEU A 113 10.66 21.55 9.52
C LEU A 113 10.81 20.73 8.25
N LYS A 114 11.64 19.69 8.33
CA LYS A 114 11.83 18.74 7.23
C LYS A 114 10.56 17.92 7.04
N ARG A 115 9.88 18.13 5.91
CA ARG A 115 8.73 17.31 5.48
C ARG A 115 9.23 16.05 4.76
N PRO A 116 8.36 15.10 4.38
CA PRO A 116 8.78 13.77 3.95
C PRO A 116 9.85 13.75 2.83
N LEU A 117 9.77 14.62 1.82
CA LEU A 117 10.75 14.64 0.73
C LEU A 117 12.13 15.10 1.21
N LEU A 118 12.21 16.23 1.95
CA LEU A 118 13.49 16.72 2.47
C LEU A 118 14.05 15.78 3.54
N ALA A 119 13.19 15.19 4.37
CA ALA A 119 13.57 14.18 5.35
C ALA A 119 14.19 12.96 4.66
N ALA A 120 13.65 12.51 3.52
CA ALA A 120 14.21 11.40 2.75
C ALA A 120 15.56 11.73 2.10
N ILE A 121 15.69 12.94 1.53
CA ILE A 121 16.93 13.41 0.87
C ILE A 121 18.07 13.59 1.87
N THR A 122 17.76 14.14 3.05
CA THR A 122 18.77 14.45 4.09
C THR A 122 19.01 13.31 5.06
N HIS A 123 18.39 12.15 4.83
CA HIS A 123 18.47 11.01 5.73
C HIS A 123 19.90 10.43 5.79
N GLY A 124 20.34 9.99 6.97
CA GLY A 124 21.71 9.49 7.21
C GLY A 124 22.02 8.12 6.59
N ARG A 125 21.00 7.42 6.09
CA ARG A 125 21.07 6.14 5.35
C ARG A 125 19.96 6.14 4.30
N ALA A 126 20.05 5.33 3.25
CA ALA A 126 19.01 5.26 2.21
C ALA A 126 17.67 4.76 2.82
N PRO A 127 16.66 5.64 3.02
CA PRO A 127 15.38 5.22 3.57
C PRO A 127 14.51 4.62 2.46
N VAL A 128 13.40 3.98 2.84
CA VAL A 128 12.30 3.72 1.91
C VAL A 128 11.37 4.91 1.95
N LEU A 129 11.20 5.61 0.81
CA LEU A 129 10.25 6.68 0.64
C LEU A 129 9.00 6.14 -0.05
N LEU A 130 7.89 6.10 0.70
CA LEU A 130 6.58 5.75 0.19
C LEU A 130 5.82 7.02 -0.19
N ILE A 131 5.44 7.14 -1.46
CA ILE A 131 4.54 8.17 -1.98
C ILE A 131 3.19 7.49 -2.24
N ASP A 132 2.27 7.65 -1.31
CA ASP A 132 1.02 6.89 -1.27
C ASP A 132 -0.12 7.67 -1.94
N GLU A 133 -0.92 6.99 -2.76
CA GLU A 133 -2.05 7.57 -3.51
C GLU A 133 -1.66 8.75 -4.42
N CYS A 134 -0.55 8.61 -5.15
CA CYS A 134 0.01 9.66 -6.00
C CYS A 134 -1.00 10.22 -7.03
N ASP A 135 -2.00 9.43 -7.41
CA ASP A 135 -3.10 9.79 -8.32
C ASP A 135 -4.09 10.81 -7.74
N ARG A 136 -3.98 11.15 -6.45
CA ARG A 136 -4.77 12.19 -5.79
C ARG A 136 -4.09 13.55 -5.76
N ALA A 137 -2.81 13.64 -6.11
CA ALA A 137 -2.11 14.91 -6.21
C ALA A 137 -2.32 15.54 -7.60
N ASP A 138 -2.17 16.86 -7.65
CA ASP A 138 -2.32 17.65 -8.87
C ASP A 138 -1.09 17.57 -9.78
N GLU A 139 -1.23 17.93 -11.06
CA GLU A 139 -0.16 17.84 -12.07
C GLU A 139 1.07 18.69 -11.74
N GLU A 140 0.84 19.86 -11.14
CA GLU A 140 1.91 20.76 -10.69
C GLU A 140 2.81 20.05 -9.66
N TRP A 141 2.20 19.31 -8.74
CA TRP A 141 2.92 18.54 -7.74
C TRP A 141 3.64 17.34 -8.36
N GLU A 142 3.04 16.65 -9.33
CA GLU A 142 3.72 15.56 -10.06
C GLU A 142 4.97 16.07 -10.80
N ALA A 143 4.90 17.25 -11.42
CA ALA A 143 6.04 17.87 -12.08
C ALA A 143 7.17 18.22 -11.10
N PHE A 144 6.81 18.79 -9.94
CA PHE A 144 7.76 19.05 -8.86
C PHE A 144 8.41 17.76 -8.34
N LEU A 145 7.61 16.72 -8.10
CA LEU A 145 8.12 15.41 -7.67
C LEU A 145 9.11 14.85 -8.70
N LEU A 146 8.81 14.98 -9.99
CA LEU A 146 9.65 14.47 -11.07
C LEU A 146 11.05 15.11 -11.06
N GLU A 147 11.13 16.42 -10.78
CA GLU A 147 12.38 17.14 -10.63
C GLU A 147 13.22 16.53 -9.50
N VAL A 148 12.59 16.34 -8.33
CA VAL A 148 13.22 15.75 -7.15
C VAL A 148 13.71 14.32 -7.42
N LEU A 149 12.88 13.47 -8.04
CA LEU A 149 13.22 12.08 -8.35
C LEU A 149 14.30 11.95 -9.44
N SER A 150 14.50 12.98 -10.25
CA SER A 150 15.49 12.97 -11.34
C SER A 150 16.89 13.31 -10.83
N ASP A 151 17.01 14.36 -10.01
CA ASP A 151 18.32 14.89 -9.58
C ASP A 151 18.67 14.56 -8.12
N TRP A 152 17.71 14.00 -7.36
CA TRP A 152 17.83 13.75 -5.91
C TRP A 152 18.36 14.95 -5.14
N GLN A 153 17.91 16.13 -5.54
CA GLN A 153 18.27 17.40 -4.94
C GLN A 153 17.04 18.28 -4.83
N VAL A 154 17.08 19.20 -3.88
CA VAL A 154 16.03 20.20 -3.65
C VAL A 154 16.68 21.53 -3.39
N THR A 155 16.14 22.60 -3.95
CA THR A 155 16.65 23.96 -3.74
C THR A 155 15.74 24.69 -2.78
N ILE A 156 16.31 25.12 -1.67
CA ILE A 156 15.63 25.97 -0.67
C ILE A 156 16.18 27.38 -0.89
N PRO A 157 15.37 28.38 -1.24
CA PRO A 157 15.85 29.72 -1.58
C PRO A 157 16.81 30.34 -0.55
N GLU A 158 16.54 30.12 0.74
CA GLU A 158 17.30 30.71 1.84
C GLU A 158 18.56 29.90 2.24
N ILE A 159 18.60 28.60 1.95
CA ILE A 159 19.68 27.68 2.37
C ILE A 159 20.56 27.24 1.18
N GLY A 160 20.02 27.30 -0.04
CA GLY A 160 20.63 26.80 -1.25
C GLY A 160 20.21 25.36 -1.60
N THR A 161 20.94 24.75 -2.51
CA THR A 161 20.64 23.40 -3.02
C THR A 161 21.18 22.32 -2.10
N ILE A 162 20.28 21.43 -1.66
CA ILE A 162 20.57 20.26 -0.83
C ILE A 162 20.51 19.02 -1.71
N LYS A 163 21.63 18.30 -1.82
CA LYS A 163 21.73 17.03 -2.54
C LYS A 163 21.65 15.84 -1.60
N ALA A 164 20.99 14.77 -2.04
CA ALA A 164 20.90 13.53 -1.29
C ALA A 164 22.29 12.89 -1.15
N ARG A 165 22.67 12.54 0.08
CA ARG A 165 23.88 11.72 0.33
C ARG A 165 23.60 10.24 0.06
N HIS A 166 22.40 9.80 0.40
CA HIS A 166 21.92 8.45 0.18
C HIS A 166 20.60 8.50 -0.58
N VAL A 167 20.59 7.99 -1.81
CA VAL A 167 19.39 7.96 -2.65
C VAL A 167 18.35 7.03 -2.03
N PRO A 168 17.13 7.50 -1.72
CA PRO A 168 16.07 6.66 -1.13
C PRO A 168 15.58 5.59 -2.10
N TYR A 169 15.08 4.49 -1.56
CA TYR A 169 14.30 3.53 -2.33
C TYR A 169 12.87 4.03 -2.41
N VAL A 170 12.40 4.36 -3.61
CA VAL A 170 11.09 5.00 -3.79
C VAL A 170 10.04 4.00 -4.25
N VAL A 171 8.92 3.98 -3.55
CA VAL A 171 7.71 3.25 -3.92
C VAL A 171 6.57 4.26 -4.07
N LEU A 172 5.99 4.33 -5.25
CA LEU A 172 4.78 5.09 -5.52
C LEU A 172 3.60 4.14 -5.57
N THR A 173 2.48 4.49 -4.95
CA THR A 173 1.22 3.74 -5.08
C THR A 173 0.17 4.59 -5.77
N SER A 174 -0.71 3.94 -6.53
CA SER A 174 -1.88 4.61 -7.13
C SER A 174 -3.08 3.67 -7.16
N ASN A 175 -4.27 4.22 -6.92
CA ASN A 175 -5.56 3.52 -7.04
C ASN A 175 -6.20 3.71 -8.42
N ARG A 176 -5.52 4.44 -9.33
CA ARG A 176 -6.02 4.85 -10.65
C ARG A 176 -7.35 5.59 -10.60
N THR A 177 -7.55 6.43 -9.57
CA THR A 177 -8.66 7.40 -9.59
C THR A 177 -8.48 8.45 -10.69
N ARG A 178 -7.22 8.74 -11.02
CA ARG A 178 -6.77 9.56 -12.13
C ARG A 178 -5.61 8.87 -12.83
N GLU A 179 -5.41 9.14 -14.12
CA GLU A 179 -4.19 8.72 -14.80
C GLU A 179 -3.01 9.62 -14.38
N LEU A 180 -1.93 9.00 -13.94
CA LEU A 180 -0.68 9.68 -13.64
C LEU A 180 -0.01 10.16 -14.93
N GLY A 181 0.71 11.28 -14.86
CA GLY A 181 1.43 11.84 -15.99
C GLY A 181 2.43 10.85 -16.62
N ASP A 182 2.47 10.83 -17.95
CA ASP A 182 3.35 9.96 -18.73
C ASP A 182 4.84 10.13 -18.35
N ALA A 183 5.25 11.34 -17.98
CA ALA A 183 6.62 11.64 -17.57
C ALA A 183 7.02 10.88 -16.30
N LEU A 184 6.15 10.84 -15.29
CA LEU A 184 6.38 10.11 -14.04
C LEU A 184 6.42 8.59 -14.31
N ARG A 185 5.46 8.07 -15.08
CA ARG A 185 5.40 6.65 -15.44
C ARG A 185 6.66 6.18 -16.16
N ARG A 186 7.19 6.95 -17.10
CA ARG A 186 8.41 6.60 -17.87
C ARG A 186 9.69 6.60 -17.03
N ARG A 187 9.71 7.31 -15.89
CA ARG A 187 10.86 7.32 -14.96
C ARG A 187 10.80 6.20 -13.92
N CYS A 188 9.66 5.51 -13.79
CA CYS A 188 9.46 4.44 -12.83
C CYS A 188 9.56 3.06 -13.49
N LEU A 189 9.93 2.05 -12.68
CA LEU A 189 9.57 0.66 -12.97
C LEU A 189 8.08 0.48 -12.66
N TYR A 190 7.37 -0.26 -13.50
CA TYR A 190 5.93 -0.44 -13.37
C TYR A 190 5.59 -1.83 -12.84
N LEU A 191 4.75 -1.90 -11.82
CA LEU A 191 4.19 -3.13 -11.27
C LEU A 191 2.67 -2.99 -11.13
N TRP A 192 1.94 -3.90 -11.75
CA TRP A 192 0.51 -4.09 -11.51
C TRP A 192 0.30 -5.18 -10.46
N ILE A 193 -0.48 -4.89 -9.42
CA ILE A 193 -0.93 -5.86 -8.43
C ILE A 193 -2.43 -6.05 -8.57
N ASP A 194 -2.82 -7.23 -9.03
CA ASP A 194 -4.22 -7.65 -9.07
C ASP A 194 -4.65 -8.30 -7.75
N TYR A 195 -5.93 -8.64 -7.64
CA TYR A 195 -6.41 -9.50 -6.57
C TYR A 195 -5.67 -10.85 -6.60
N PRO A 196 -5.31 -11.38 -5.42
CA PRO A 196 -4.57 -12.62 -5.34
C PRO A 196 -5.42 -13.80 -5.82
N MET A 197 -4.76 -14.77 -6.44
CA MET A 197 -5.31 -16.10 -6.67
C MET A 197 -5.48 -16.84 -5.34
N PHE A 198 -6.26 -17.91 -5.34
CA PHE A 198 -6.61 -18.68 -4.14
C PHE A 198 -5.41 -19.02 -3.25
N ASP A 199 -4.36 -19.64 -3.82
CA ASP A 199 -3.21 -20.09 -3.04
C ASP A 199 -2.48 -18.94 -2.34
N LYS A 200 -2.35 -17.80 -3.05
CA LYS A 200 -1.72 -16.59 -2.52
C LYS A 200 -2.58 -15.98 -1.42
N GLU A 201 -3.89 -15.90 -1.61
CA GLU A 201 -4.83 -15.38 -0.63
C GLU A 201 -4.87 -16.23 0.64
N LEU A 202 -4.96 -17.55 0.49
CA LEU A 202 -4.93 -18.50 1.59
C LEU A 202 -3.63 -18.39 2.40
N ALA A 203 -2.49 -18.27 1.72
CA ALA A 203 -1.20 -18.05 2.38
C ALA A 203 -1.17 -16.71 3.14
N ILE A 204 -1.79 -15.65 2.61
CA ILE A 204 -1.89 -14.35 3.28
C ILE A 204 -2.74 -14.48 4.54
N VAL A 205 -3.93 -15.09 4.45
CA VAL A 205 -4.83 -15.29 5.59
C VAL A 205 -4.14 -16.09 6.70
N ARG A 206 -3.54 -17.24 6.37
CA ARG A 206 -2.80 -18.08 7.33
C ARG A 206 -1.68 -17.33 8.06
N ARG A 207 -0.95 -16.46 7.36
CA ARG A 207 0.17 -15.71 7.96
C ARG A 207 -0.28 -14.51 8.79
N LYS A 208 -1.35 -13.82 8.38
CA LYS A 208 -1.81 -12.58 9.00
C LYS A 208 -2.86 -12.81 10.09
N VAL A 209 -3.47 -14.00 10.14
CA VAL A 209 -4.53 -14.35 11.10
C VAL A 209 -4.15 -15.64 11.85
N PRO A 210 -3.26 -15.58 12.87
CA PRO A 210 -2.67 -16.78 13.48
C PRO A 210 -3.65 -17.71 14.20
N ALA A 211 -4.82 -17.19 14.60
CA ALA A 211 -5.84 -17.95 15.33
C ALA A 211 -6.84 -18.68 14.40
N ILE A 212 -6.72 -18.51 13.08
CA ILE A 212 -7.65 -19.13 12.15
C ILE A 212 -7.36 -20.62 12.01
N ASN A 213 -8.40 -21.45 11.94
CA ASN A 213 -8.23 -22.85 11.59
C ASN A 213 -8.12 -23.00 10.05
N ASP A 214 -7.49 -24.10 9.60
CA ASP A 214 -7.23 -24.31 8.17
C ASP A 214 -8.50 -24.41 7.33
N ARG A 215 -9.56 -25.02 7.86
CA ARG A 215 -10.84 -25.19 7.15
C ARG A 215 -11.48 -23.83 6.86
N LEU A 216 -11.56 -22.96 7.87
CA LEU A 216 -12.12 -21.63 7.76
C LEU A 216 -11.29 -20.76 6.82
N ALA A 217 -9.96 -20.83 6.90
CA ALA A 217 -9.08 -20.08 6.00
C ALA A 217 -9.28 -20.49 4.53
N GLU A 218 -9.38 -21.80 4.26
CA GLU A 218 -9.67 -22.34 2.91
C GLU A 218 -11.04 -21.87 2.41
N GLN A 219 -12.08 -21.97 3.25
CA GLN A 219 -13.44 -21.55 2.90
C GLN A 219 -13.54 -20.03 2.66
N ILE A 220 -12.88 -19.20 3.47
CA ILE A 220 -12.84 -17.74 3.28
C ILE A 220 -12.16 -17.39 1.95
N ALA A 221 -10.97 -17.94 1.69
CA ALA A 221 -10.26 -17.67 0.45
C ALA A 221 -11.08 -18.11 -0.76
N ALA A 222 -11.73 -19.29 -0.72
CA ALA A 222 -12.61 -19.75 -1.79
C ALA A 222 -13.83 -18.84 -1.99
N PHE A 223 -14.49 -18.43 -0.88
CA PHE A 223 -15.62 -17.52 -0.91
C PHE A 223 -15.25 -16.19 -1.58
N MET A 224 -14.09 -15.62 -1.23
CA MET A 224 -13.58 -14.39 -1.85
C MET A 224 -13.36 -14.53 -3.36
N GLN A 225 -12.85 -15.68 -3.82
CA GLN A 225 -12.70 -15.93 -5.26
C GLN A 225 -14.05 -15.96 -5.99
N PHE A 226 -15.09 -16.54 -5.37
CA PHE A 226 -16.43 -16.52 -5.96
C PHE A 226 -17.06 -15.13 -5.94
N VAL A 227 -16.91 -14.38 -4.83
CA VAL A 227 -17.39 -12.99 -4.73
C VAL A 227 -16.76 -12.11 -5.81
N ARG A 228 -15.46 -12.24 -6.08
CA ARG A 228 -14.78 -11.47 -7.15
C ARG A 228 -15.29 -11.76 -8.56
N LYS A 229 -15.92 -12.91 -8.77
CA LYS A 229 -16.58 -13.27 -10.03
C LYS A 229 -18.01 -12.75 -10.11
N THR A 230 -18.60 -12.36 -8.97
CA THR A 230 -19.87 -11.62 -8.98
C THR A 230 -19.61 -10.18 -9.44
N LYS A 231 -20.43 -9.67 -10.35
CA LYS A 231 -20.29 -8.30 -10.88
C LYS A 231 -20.76 -7.29 -9.83
N LEU A 232 -19.89 -7.00 -8.87
CA LEU A 232 -20.11 -6.03 -7.81
C LEU A 232 -19.66 -4.64 -8.23
N ASP A 233 -20.25 -3.62 -7.60
CA ASP A 233 -19.84 -2.24 -7.82
C ASP A 233 -18.52 -1.96 -7.10
N LYS A 234 -18.38 -2.49 -5.87
CA LYS A 234 -17.10 -2.48 -5.14
C LYS A 234 -16.68 -3.89 -4.74
N THR A 235 -15.77 -4.46 -5.51
CA THR A 235 -15.17 -5.75 -5.22
C THR A 235 -14.28 -5.69 -3.96
N PRO A 236 -14.46 -6.60 -2.99
CA PRO A 236 -13.66 -6.61 -1.77
C PRO A 236 -12.23 -7.13 -2.01
N GLY A 237 -11.26 -6.46 -1.38
CA GLY A 237 -9.84 -6.76 -1.48
C GLY A 237 -9.32 -7.65 -0.35
N ILE A 238 -7.99 -7.67 -0.22
CA ILE A 238 -7.30 -8.47 0.81
C ILE A 238 -7.54 -7.85 2.19
N ALA A 239 -7.61 -6.52 2.28
CA ALA A 239 -7.94 -5.82 3.52
C ALA A 239 -9.28 -6.32 4.09
N GLU A 240 -10.34 -6.33 3.28
CA GLU A 240 -11.65 -6.84 3.69
C GLU A 240 -11.60 -8.34 4.03
N THR A 241 -10.79 -9.13 3.32
CA THR A 241 -10.59 -10.56 3.61
C THR A 241 -10.00 -10.79 5.00
N LEU A 242 -9.00 -9.98 5.38
CA LEU A 242 -8.34 -10.08 6.68
C LEU A 242 -9.26 -9.59 7.81
N ASP A 243 -9.95 -8.47 7.61
CA ASP A 243 -10.92 -7.95 8.57
C ASP A 243 -12.06 -8.95 8.79
N TRP A 244 -12.55 -9.57 7.72
CA TRP A 244 -13.61 -10.57 7.78
C TRP A 244 -13.14 -11.85 8.48
N SER A 245 -11.92 -12.31 8.20
CA SER A 245 -11.30 -13.45 8.88
C SER A 245 -11.18 -13.19 10.40
N ALA A 246 -10.74 -12.00 10.79
CA ALA A 246 -10.66 -11.61 12.20
C ALA A 246 -12.04 -11.53 12.87
N ALA A 247 -13.05 -11.01 12.16
CA ALA A 247 -14.42 -10.93 12.65
C ALA A 247 -15.03 -12.32 12.91
N LEU A 248 -14.84 -13.27 11.98
CA LEU A 248 -15.34 -14.64 12.14
C LEU A 248 -14.72 -15.35 13.35
N ILE A 249 -13.42 -15.13 13.59
CA ILE A 249 -12.73 -15.67 14.77
C ILE A 249 -13.26 -15.03 16.05
N ALA A 250 -13.48 -13.71 16.05
CA ALA A 250 -14.02 -13.00 17.20
C ALA A 250 -15.44 -13.47 17.56
N LEU A 251 -16.20 -13.94 16.59
CA LEU A 251 -17.53 -14.56 16.76
C LEU A 251 -17.47 -16.07 17.03
N HIS A 252 -16.26 -16.65 17.16
CA HIS A 252 -16.02 -18.07 17.42
C HIS A 252 -16.58 -19.02 16.34
N HIS A 253 -16.67 -18.57 15.09
CA HIS A 253 -16.97 -19.47 13.97
C HIS A 253 -15.72 -20.27 13.58
N ASP A 254 -15.92 -21.56 13.31
CA ASP A 254 -14.88 -22.50 12.87
C ASP A 254 -15.07 -22.97 11.41
N HIS A 255 -16.19 -22.59 10.78
CA HIS A 255 -16.50 -22.82 9.37
C HIS A 255 -17.45 -21.72 8.85
N LEU A 256 -17.60 -21.62 7.53
CA LEU A 256 -18.59 -20.73 6.91
C LEU A 256 -19.96 -21.43 6.80
N ASP A 257 -20.97 -20.81 7.40
CA ASP A 257 -22.38 -21.13 7.24
C ASP A 257 -23.19 -19.86 6.88
N GLU A 258 -24.49 -20.03 6.65
CA GLU A 258 -25.38 -18.92 6.25
C GLU A 258 -25.43 -17.82 7.30
N ASP A 259 -25.55 -18.20 8.58
CA ASP A 259 -25.64 -17.27 9.70
C ASP A 259 -24.34 -16.46 9.85
N ALA A 260 -23.18 -17.12 9.80
CA ALA A 260 -21.88 -16.49 9.90
C ALA A 260 -21.69 -15.43 8.82
N VAL A 261 -21.99 -15.77 7.56
CA VAL A 261 -21.86 -14.82 6.45
C VAL A 261 -22.87 -13.69 6.60
N ALA A 262 -24.17 -14.00 6.81
CA ALA A 262 -25.24 -13.01 6.86
C ALA A 262 -25.03 -11.96 7.97
N GLN A 263 -24.52 -12.38 9.14
CA GLN A 263 -24.22 -11.48 10.26
C GLN A 263 -22.98 -10.62 10.03
N THR A 264 -22.07 -11.05 9.15
CA THR A 264 -20.77 -10.39 8.93
C THR A 264 -20.63 -9.71 7.56
N LEU A 265 -21.68 -9.70 6.73
CA LEU A 265 -21.69 -9.05 5.41
C LEU A 265 -21.24 -7.58 5.46
N GLY A 266 -21.54 -6.85 6.54
CA GLY A 266 -21.11 -5.45 6.73
C GLY A 266 -19.60 -5.26 6.88
N VAL A 267 -18.86 -6.32 7.24
CA VAL A 267 -17.40 -6.30 7.27
C VAL A 267 -16.86 -6.38 5.84
N LEU A 268 -17.46 -7.24 5.02
CA LEU A 268 -17.01 -7.54 3.66
C LEU A 268 -17.43 -6.49 2.63
N PHE A 269 -18.67 -6.03 2.69
CA PHE A 269 -19.24 -5.09 1.70
C PHE A 269 -19.42 -3.71 2.30
N LYS A 270 -18.83 -2.70 1.64
CA LYS A 270 -18.91 -1.29 2.08
C LYS A 270 -20.04 -0.51 1.39
N GLN A 271 -20.74 -1.14 0.46
CA GLN A 271 -21.92 -0.58 -0.20
C GLN A 271 -23.15 -1.38 0.20
N ARG A 272 -24.23 -0.67 0.54
CA ARG A 272 -25.49 -1.27 0.96
C ARG A 272 -26.09 -2.14 -0.14
N ASP A 273 -26.08 -1.65 -1.38
CA ASP A 273 -26.66 -2.34 -2.53
C ASP A 273 -25.90 -3.65 -2.83
N ASP A 274 -24.56 -3.63 -2.73
CA ASP A 274 -23.75 -4.84 -2.85
C ASP A 274 -24.07 -5.85 -1.74
N ALA A 275 -24.17 -5.40 -0.49
CA ALA A 275 -24.51 -6.26 0.65
C ALA A 275 -25.92 -6.87 0.52
N GLU A 276 -26.91 -6.06 0.12
CA GLU A 276 -28.29 -6.52 -0.08
C GLU A 276 -28.39 -7.48 -1.27
N ARG A 277 -27.70 -7.19 -2.38
CA ARG A 277 -27.64 -8.07 -3.55
C ARG A 277 -27.01 -9.41 -3.20
N VAL A 278 -25.90 -9.41 -2.48
CA VAL A 278 -25.26 -10.67 -2.05
C VAL A 278 -26.18 -11.44 -1.12
N ARG A 279 -26.77 -10.80 -0.10
CA ARG A 279 -27.67 -11.44 0.86
C ARG A 279 -28.88 -12.09 0.19
N THR A 280 -29.50 -11.41 -0.78
CA THR A 280 -30.79 -11.84 -1.34
C THR A 280 -30.68 -12.72 -2.58
N GLN A 281 -29.62 -12.55 -3.39
CA GLN A 281 -29.52 -13.21 -4.70
C GLN A 281 -28.35 -14.20 -4.78
N TRP A 282 -27.28 -13.99 -4.01
CA TRP A 282 -26.02 -14.74 -4.20
C TRP A 282 -25.62 -15.58 -3.00
N LEU A 283 -26.15 -15.36 -1.81
CA LEU A 283 -25.69 -16.01 -0.57
C LEU A 283 -25.74 -17.54 -0.68
N ASP A 284 -26.92 -18.10 -0.99
CA ASP A 284 -27.12 -19.55 -1.16
C ASP A 284 -26.23 -20.13 -2.25
N HIS A 285 -26.02 -19.36 -3.33
CA HIS A 285 -25.19 -19.78 -4.45
C HIS A 285 -23.70 -19.80 -4.08
N LEU A 286 -23.21 -18.76 -3.41
CA LEU A 286 -21.82 -18.66 -2.96
C LEU A 286 -21.48 -19.73 -1.92
N LEU A 287 -22.37 -19.95 -0.95
CA LEU A 287 -22.23 -21.01 0.05
C LEU A 287 -22.36 -22.40 -0.59
N GLY A 288 -23.27 -22.58 -1.53
CA GLY A 288 -23.39 -23.81 -2.32
C GLY A 288 -22.11 -24.15 -3.09
N ASN A 289 -21.43 -23.14 -3.65
CA ASN A 289 -20.15 -23.32 -4.34
C ASN A 289 -19.02 -23.70 -3.36
N VAL A 290 -18.97 -23.08 -2.18
CA VAL A 290 -18.01 -23.47 -1.13
C VAL A 290 -18.28 -24.90 -0.65
N ALA A 291 -19.55 -25.28 -0.45
CA ALA A 291 -19.92 -26.64 -0.07
C ALA A 291 -19.65 -27.67 -1.18
N ALA A 292 -19.71 -27.27 -2.46
CA ALA A 292 -19.30 -28.11 -3.58
C ALA A 292 -17.79 -28.34 -3.60
N LEU A 293 -16.97 -27.34 -3.25
CA LEU A 293 -15.52 -27.49 -3.11
C LEU A 293 -15.14 -28.43 -1.97
N ASP A 294 -15.90 -28.49 -0.88
CA ASP A 294 -15.68 -29.49 0.19
C ASP A 294 -15.78 -30.95 -0.31
N ARG A 295 -16.31 -31.18 -1.51
CA ARG A 295 -16.35 -32.51 -2.16
C ARG A 295 -15.18 -32.75 -3.12
N GLU A 296 -14.42 -31.71 -3.49
CA GLU A 296 -13.22 -31.83 -4.31
C GLU A 296 -12.01 -32.28 -3.45
N PRO A 297 -11.04 -33.01 -4.02
CA PRO A 297 -9.86 -33.45 -3.29
C PRO A 297 -9.02 -32.25 -2.84
N ARG A 298 -8.50 -32.32 -1.60
CA ARG A 298 -7.59 -31.32 -1.04
C ARG A 298 -6.13 -31.63 -1.40
N PRO A 299 -5.25 -30.62 -1.49
CA PRO A 299 -5.53 -29.18 -1.37
C PRO A 299 -6.32 -28.65 -2.55
N TRP A 300 -7.23 -27.71 -2.31
CA TRP A 300 -7.94 -27.02 -3.39
C TRP A 300 -6.94 -26.21 -4.22
N THR A 301 -7.19 -26.17 -5.53
CA THR A 301 -6.41 -25.38 -6.48
C THR A 301 -7.32 -24.33 -7.11
N GLN A 302 -6.71 -23.32 -7.73
CA GLN A 302 -7.46 -22.36 -8.53
C GLN A 302 -8.33 -23.05 -9.60
N ASP A 303 -7.82 -24.09 -10.25
CA ASP A 303 -8.55 -24.83 -11.29
C ASP A 303 -9.85 -25.47 -10.74
N ALA A 304 -9.83 -25.95 -9.49
CA ALA A 304 -11.03 -26.47 -8.83
C ALA A 304 -12.07 -25.37 -8.59
N ILE A 305 -11.62 -24.19 -8.13
CA ILE A 305 -12.47 -23.01 -7.92
C ILE A 305 -13.08 -22.53 -9.23
N ASP A 306 -12.29 -22.50 -10.31
CA ASP A 306 -12.76 -22.10 -11.63
C ASP A 306 -13.76 -23.08 -12.21
N ARG A 307 -13.55 -24.39 -12.00
CA ARG A 307 -14.49 -25.44 -12.40
C ARG A 307 -15.83 -25.33 -11.66
N VAL A 308 -15.80 -25.20 -10.33
CA VAL A 308 -17.02 -25.07 -9.52
C VAL A 308 -17.77 -23.79 -9.89
N ALA A 309 -17.06 -22.67 -10.06
CA ALA A 309 -17.66 -21.42 -10.50
C ALA A 309 -18.33 -21.53 -11.89
N GLY A 310 -17.75 -22.31 -12.81
CA GLY A 310 -18.28 -22.50 -14.16
C GLY A 310 -19.47 -23.47 -14.25
N GLN A 311 -19.57 -24.42 -13.34
CA GLN A 311 -20.70 -25.36 -13.25
C GLN A 311 -21.93 -24.74 -12.57
N ALA A 312 -21.70 -23.75 -11.72
CA ALA A 312 -22.74 -23.03 -11.03
C ALA A 312 -23.38 -21.99 -11.97
N SER A 313 -24.56 -22.31 -12.51
CA SER A 313 -25.34 -21.36 -13.31
C SER A 313 -25.63 -20.10 -12.49
N SER A 314 -25.36 -18.92 -13.08
CA SER A 314 -25.67 -17.61 -12.48
C SER A 314 -27.09 -17.63 -11.89
N PRO A 315 -27.32 -17.10 -10.66
CA PRO A 315 -28.63 -17.07 -10.05
C PRO A 315 -29.64 -16.46 -11.01
N ARG A 316 -30.83 -17.07 -11.09
CA ARG A 316 -31.92 -16.58 -11.93
C ARG A 316 -32.20 -15.12 -11.54
N ARG A 317 -32.14 -14.23 -12.54
CA ARG A 317 -32.51 -12.82 -12.43
C ARG A 317 -33.92 -12.64 -11.89
#